data_AF-A0ABD0RP11-F1
#
_entry.id   AF-A0ABD0RP11-F1
#
_cell.length_a   1.000
_cell.length_b   1.000
_cell.length_c   1.000
_cell.angle_alpha   90.00
_cell.angle_beta   90.00
_cell.angle_gamma   90.00
#
_symmetry.space_group_name_H-M   'P 1'
#
loop_
_entity.id
_entity.type
_entity.pdbx_description
1 polymer ?
#
loop_
_entity_poly.entity_id
_entity_poly.type
_entity_poly.pdbx_seq_one_letter_code
_entity_poly.pdbx_strand_id
1 'polypeptide(L)' 'GLCAFKSFLSSEYSEENIAFYLACEDYRNTKSSSKLCAKARKIYEEFICSDAPRE' A
#
# COMPACT_ATOMS: atom_id res chain seq x y z
N GLY A 1 -14.37 9.78 -10.20
CA GLY A 1 -14.54 8.65 -9.28
C GLY A 1 -13.35 8.50 -8.36
N LEU A 2 -12.29 7.83 -8.83
CA LEU A 2 -11.14 7.44 -8.00
C LEU A 2 -10.37 8.62 -7.37
N CYS A 3 -10.14 9.71 -8.11
CA CYS A 3 -9.45 10.90 -7.56
C CYS A 3 -10.23 11.59 -6.44
N ALA A 4 -11.56 11.68 -6.55
CA ALA A 4 -12.39 12.28 -5.51
C ALA A 4 -12.39 11.42 -4.24
N PHE A 5 -12.37 10.10 -4.41
CA PHE A 5 -12.26 9.15 -3.29
C PHE A 5 -10.87 9.21 -2.63
N LYS A 6 -9.80 9.39 -3.41
CA LYS A 6 -8.45 9.65 -2.88
C LYS A 6 -8.39 10.93 -2.06
N SER A 7 -8.85 12.06 -2.60
CA SER A 7 -8.88 13.33 -1.86
C SER A 7 -9.75 13.28 -0.59
N PHE A 8 -10.85 12.52 -0.60
CA PHE A 8 -11.65 12.29 0.60
C PHE A 8 -10.87 11.52 1.67
N LEU A 9 -10.22 10.42 1.29
CA LEU A 9 -9.38 9.63 2.21
C LEU A 9 -8.17 10.40 2.71
N SER A 10 -7.59 11.27 1.87
CA SER A 10 -6.53 12.20 2.29
C SER A 10 -7.02 13.23 3.30
N SER A 11 -8.28 13.67 3.19
CA SER A 11 -8.91 14.60 4.15
C SER A 11 -9.21 13.93 5.49
N GLU A 12 -9.37 12.61 5.53
CA GLU A 12 -9.58 11.82 6.76
C GLU A 12 -8.28 11.14 7.26
N TYR A 13 -7.11 11.55 6.75
CA TYR A 13 -5.81 10.93 7.08
C TYR A 13 -5.78 9.39 6.88
N SER A 14 -6.65 8.87 6.02
CA SER A 14 -6.86 7.43 5.75
C SER A 14 -6.40 7.03 4.35
N GLU A 15 -5.64 7.89 3.66
CA GLU A 15 -5.08 7.58 2.34
C GLU A 15 -4.11 6.38 2.38
N GLU A 16 -3.49 6.13 3.54
CA GLU A 16 -2.67 4.95 3.85
C GLU A 16 -3.42 3.64 3.58
N ASN A 17 -4.69 3.57 3.99
CA ASN A 17 -5.48 2.33 3.96
C ASN A 17 -5.75 1.86 2.54
N ILE A 18 -6.02 2.78 1.61
CA ILE A 18 -6.26 2.41 0.22
C ILE A 18 -4.94 2.15 -0.52
N ALA A 19 -3.87 2.84 -0.14
CA ALA A 19 -2.54 2.58 -0.68
C ALA A 19 -2.05 1.16 -0.29
N PHE A 20 -2.25 0.75 0.96
CA PHE A 20 -1.94 -0.60 1.44
C PHE A 20 -2.77 -1.66 0.71
N TYR A 21 -4.09 -1.43 0.57
CA TYR A 21 -4.96 -2.36 -0.16
C TYR A 21 -4.49 -2.56 -1.62
N LEU A 22 -4.19 -1.47 -2.33
CA LEU A 22 -3.70 -1.53 -3.70
C LEU A 22 -2.33 -2.22 -3.80
N ALA A 23 -1.43 -1.99 -2.84
CA ALA A 23 -0.14 -2.66 -2.79
C ALA A 23 -0.30 -4.17 -2.55
N CYS A 24 -1.24 -4.59 -1.70
CA CYS A 24 -1.57 -6.00 -1.47
C CYS A 24 -2.19 -6.67 -2.71
N GLU A 25 -3.09 -5.99 -3.43
CA GLU A 25 -3.66 -6.49 -4.69
C GLU A 25 -2.58 -6.67 -5.77
N ASP A 26 -1.67 -5.70 -5.90
CA ASP A 26 -0.55 -5.78 -6.84
C ASP A 26 0.46 -6.88 -6.48
N TYR A 27 0.70 -7.09 -5.18
CA TYR A 27 1.45 -8.24 -4.68
C TYR A 27 0.76 -9.57 -5.05
N ARG A 28 -0.54 -9.70 -4.79
CA ARG A 28 -1.33 -10.91 -5.10
C ARG A 28 -1.33 -11.25 -6.59
N ASN A 29 -1.39 -10.24 -7.47
CA ASN A 29 -1.40 -10.44 -8.92
C ASN A 29 0.00 -10.69 -9.51
N THR A 30 1.07 -10.54 -8.72
CA THR A 30 2.44 -10.75 -9.20
C THR A 30 2.79 -12.24 -9.22
N LYS A 31 3.02 -12.81 -10.41
CA LYS A 31 3.41 -14.23 -10.57
C LYS A 31 4.91 -14.48 -10.51
N SER A 32 5.73 -13.44 -10.59
CA SER A 32 7.20 -13.57 -10.57
C SER A 32 7.71 -13.59 -9.13
N SER A 33 8.33 -14.70 -8.72
CA SER A 33 8.87 -14.90 -7.37
C SER A 33 9.89 -13.82 -6.95
N SER A 34 10.78 -13.40 -7.86
CA SER A 34 11.76 -12.33 -7.58
C SER A 34 11.09 -10.98 -7.34
N LYS A 35 10.00 -10.69 -8.06
CA LYS A 35 9.23 -9.45 -7.88
C LYS A 35 8.35 -9.49 -6.63
N LEU A 36 7.86 -10.68 -6.24
CA LEU A 36 7.15 -10.87 -4.98
C LEU A 36 8.04 -10.50 -3.79
N CYS A 37 9.26 -11.04 -3.69
CA CYS A 37 10.16 -10.70 -2.59
C CYS A 37 10.48 -9.20 -2.47
N ALA A 38 10.64 -8.50 -3.61
CA ALA A 38 10.86 -7.06 -3.62
C ALA A 38 9.62 -6.28 -3.15
N LYS A 39 8.42 -6.67 -3.60
CA LYS A 39 7.16 -6.04 -3.21
C LYS A 39 6.78 -6.32 -1.76
N ALA A 40 7.02 -7.52 -1.25
CA ALA A 40 6.77 -7.88 0.15
C ALA A 40 7.59 -7.01 1.10
N ARG A 41 8.90 -6.84 0.83
CA ARG A 41 9.75 -5.94 1.63
C ARG A 41 9.24 -4.51 1.60
N LYS A 42 8.89 -4.02 0.41
CA LYS A 42 8.38 -2.65 0.25
C LYS A 42 7.07 -2.43 1.02
N ILE A 43 6.12 -3.36 0.97
CA ILE A 43 4.88 -3.29 1.75
C ILE A 43 5.18 -3.29 3.25
N TYR A 44 6.12 -4.13 3.69
CA TYR A 44 6.51 -4.21 5.08
C TYR A 44 7.13 -2.90 5.60
N GLU A 45 8.10 -2.35 4.87
CA GLU A 45 8.79 -1.11 5.25
C GLU A 45 7.88 0.13 5.21
N GLU A 46 6.89 0.15 4.31
CA GLU A 46 6.07 1.32 4.04
C GLU A 46 4.75 1.34 4.84
N PHE A 47 4.25 0.18 5.31
CA PHE A 47 2.93 0.07 5.98
C PHE A 47 2.87 -0.82 7.24
N ILE A 48 3.91 -1.62 7.56
CA ILE A 48 3.85 -2.62 8.66
C ILE A 48 4.98 -2.44 9.68
N CYS A 49 6.12 -1.89 9.28
CA CYS A 49 7.26 -1.64 10.17
C CYS A 49 6.84 -0.64 11.26
N SER A 50 7.27 -0.86 12.50
CA SER A 50 6.91 -0.02 13.67
C SER A 50 7.44 1.43 13.58
N ASP A 51 8.35 1.69 12.65
CA ASP A 51 8.89 3.02 12.29
C ASP A 51 8.38 3.48 10.90
N ALA A 52 7.35 2.82 10.35
CA ALA A 52 6.81 3.19 9.06
C ALA A 52 6.17 4.59 9.18
N PRO A 53 6.50 5.53 8.27
CA PRO A 53 6.01 6.91 8.35
C PRO A 53 4.49 7.06 8.09
N ARG A 54 3.77 5.95 7.96
CA ARG A 54 2.40 5.80 7.47
C ARG A 54 1.56 4.84 8.34
N GLU A 55 1.99 4.59 9.58
CA GLU A 55 1.22 3.83 10.59
C GLU A 55 0.07 4.66 11.18
#